data_AF-A0A969CFQ0-F1
#
_entry.id   AF-A0A969CFQ0-F1
#
_cell.length_a   1.000
_cell.length_b   1.000
_cell.length_c   1.000
_cell.angle_alpha   90.00
_cell.angle_beta   90.00
_cell.angle_gamma   90.00
#
_symmetry.space_group_name_H-M   'P 1'
#
loop_
_entity.id
_entity.type
_entity.pdbx_description
1 polymer ?
#
loop_
_entity_poly.entity_id
_entity_poly.type
_entity_poly.pdbx_seq_one_letter_code
_entity_poly.pdbx_strand_id
1 'polypeptide(L)' 'MNLSFEGLGLSEELVLHLETLGFAEPTPIQVQAIPHLLAGRDV' A
#
# COMPACT_ATOMS: atom_id res chain seq x y z
N MET A 1 -5.65 -3.42 -12.83
CA MET A 1 -5.42 -2.65 -11.60
C MET A 1 -4.14 -3.19 -11.00
N ASN A 2 -3.12 -2.36 -10.83
CA ASN A 2 -1.83 -2.82 -10.33
C ASN A 2 -2.01 -3.15 -8.84
N LEU A 3 -1.86 -4.43 -8.48
CA LEU A 3 -2.04 -4.93 -7.11
C LEU A 3 -0.79 -4.71 -6.23
N SER A 4 0.16 -3.87 -6.65
CA SER A 4 1.40 -3.59 -5.94
C SER A 4 1.26 -2.43 -4.96
N PHE A 5 2.16 -2.32 -3.98
CA PHE A 5 2.22 -1.19 -3.05
C PHE A 5 2.40 0.17 -3.75
N GLU A 6 3.12 0.20 -4.89
CA GLU A 6 3.23 1.40 -5.74
C GLU A 6 1.87 1.92 -6.23
N GLY A 7 0.92 1.01 -6.47
CA GLY A 7 -0.42 1.35 -6.94
C GLY A 7 -1.35 1.90 -5.85
N LEU A 8 -0.94 1.89 -4.58
CA LEU A 8 -1.79 2.26 -3.44
C LEU A 8 -1.63 3.74 -3.00
N GLY A 9 -0.77 4.51 -3.67
CA GLY A 9 -0.55 5.92 -3.33
C GLY A 9 0.37 6.13 -2.12
N LEU A 10 1.17 5.13 -1.77
CA LEU A 10 2.24 5.24 -0.78
C LEU A 10 3.42 6.03 -1.35
N SER A 11 4.25 6.60 -0.47
CA SER A 11 5.51 7.21 -0.89
C SER A 11 6.48 6.16 -1.42
N GLU A 12 7.32 6.56 -2.36
CA GLU A 12 8.38 5.70 -2.94
C GLU A 12 9.32 5.15 -1.86
N GLU A 13 9.70 5.97 -0.89
CA GLU A 13 10.53 5.55 0.26
C GLU A 13 9.91 4.39 1.04
N LEU A 14 8.60 4.44 1.30
CA LEU A 14 7.90 3.38 2.02
C LEU A 14 7.79 2.11 1.18
N VAL A 15 7.55 2.23 -0.13
CA VAL A 15 7.51 1.09 -1.04
C VAL A 15 8.87 0.38 -1.07
N LEU A 16 9.96 1.13 -1.24
CA LEU A 16 11.32 0.58 -1.22
C LEU A 16 11.61 -0.13 0.12
N HIS A 17 11.18 0.46 1.23
CA HIS A 17 11.34 -0.16 2.54
C HIS A 17 10.58 -1.50 2.63
N LEU A 18 9.34 -1.56 2.16
CA LEU A 18 8.54 -2.79 2.12
C LEU A 18 9.21 -3.88 1.28
N GLU A 19 9.82 -3.50 0.15
CA GLU A 19 10.61 -4.43 -0.68
C GLU A 19 11.82 -4.98 0.07
N THR A 20 12.55 -4.14 0.82
CA THR A 20 13.69 -4.61 1.64
C THR A 20 13.29 -5.61 2.72
N LEU A 21 12.04 -5.53 3.19
CA LEU A 21 11.45 -6.46 4.16
C LEU A 21 10.88 -7.73 3.50
N GLY A 22 10.87 -7.79 2.16
CA GLY A 22 10.31 -8.91 1.39
C GLY A 22 8.79 -8.86 1.23
N PHE A 23 8.16 -7.71 1.51
CA PHE A 23 6.73 -7.51 1.27
C PHE A 23 6.49 -7.11 -0.19
N ALA A 24 6.37 -8.11 -1.05
CA ALA A 24 6.16 -7.90 -2.49
C ALA A 24 4.73 -7.48 -2.84
N GLU A 25 3.72 -8.00 -2.12
CA GLU A 25 2.31 -7.77 -2.42
C GLU A 25 1.50 -7.37 -1.17
N PRO A 26 0.63 -6.36 -1.27
CA PRO A 26 -0.34 -6.05 -0.24
C PRO A 26 -1.38 -7.17 -0.11
N THR A 27 -1.77 -7.45 1.13
CA THR A 27 -2.88 -8.36 1.43
C THR A 27 -4.22 -7.78 0.93
N PRO A 28 -5.26 -8.62 0.73
CA PRO A 28 -6.56 -8.15 0.26
C PRO A 28 -7.18 -7.04 1.12
N ILE A 29 -6.97 -7.07 2.45
CA ILE A 29 -7.46 -6.02 3.34
C ILE A 29 -6.66 -4.72 3.19
N GLN A 30 -5.35 -4.78 2.92
CA GLN A 30 -4.53 -3.59 2.69
C GLN A 30 -4.89 -2.87 1.40
N VAL A 31 -5.15 -3.62 0.32
CA VAL A 31 -5.65 -3.05 -0.95
C VAL A 31 -6.95 -2.28 -0.74
N GLN A 32 -7.83 -2.79 0.13
CA GLN A 32 -9.10 -2.14 0.45
C GLN A 32 -8.90 -0.94 1.38
N ALA A 33 -8.17 -1.09 2.47
CA ALA A 33 -8.11 -0.09 3.55
C ALA A 33 -7.16 1.08 3.28
N ILE A 34 -5.96 0.83 2.72
CA ILE A 34 -4.91 1.85 2.58
C ILE A 34 -5.41 3.09 1.80
N PRO A 35 -6.11 2.97 0.66
CA PRO A 35 -6.62 4.13 -0.06
C PRO A 35 -7.65 4.95 0.74
N HIS A 36 -8.42 4.32 1.63
CA HIS A 36 -9.35 5.06 2.50
C HIS A 36 -8.64 5.80 3.62
N LEU A 37 -7.64 5.17 4.25
CA LEU A 37 -6.80 5.80 5.28
C LEU A 37 -6.05 7.02 4.73
N LEU A 38 -5.43 6.89 3.55
CA LEU A 38 -4.71 8.00 2.90
C LEU A 38 -5.63 9.17 2.51
N ALA A 39 -6.91 8.88 2.25
CA ALA A 39 -7.92 9.90 1.98
C ALA A 39 -8.47 10.59 3.25
N GLY A 40 -7.94 10.26 4.44
CA GLY A 40 -8.39 10.81 5.72
C GLY A 40 -9.80 10.38 6.09
N ARG A 41 -10.28 9.23 5.56
CA ARG A 41 -11.55 8.64 5.94
C ARG A 41 -11.36 7.68 7.10
N ASP A 42 -12.35 7.61 7.96
CA ASP A 42 -12.45 6.54 8.95
C ASP A 42 -12.64 5.18 8.25
N VAL A 43 -12.07 4.12 8.81
CA VAL A 43 -12.00 2.76 8.22
C VAL A 43 -12.33 1.71 9.28
#